data_AF-A0ABD2HVK0-F1
#
_entry.id   AF-A0ABD2HVK0-F1
#
_cell.length_a   1.000
_cell.length_b   1.000
_cell.length_c   1.000
_cell.angle_alpha   90.00
_cell.angle_beta   90.00
_cell.angle_gamma   90.00
#
_symmetry.space_group_name_H-M   'P 1'
#
loop_
_entity.id
_entity.type
_entity.pdbx_description
1 polymer ?
#
loop_
_entity_poly.entity_id
_entity_poly.type
_entity_poly.pdbx_seq_one_letter_code
_entity_poly.pdbx_strand_id
1 'polypeptide(L)'
;MLSQYTKIAYFEVLLVKKPGLTSFSIGLSTRQMPLDQWIGLNGTYAYNIYGNFYFPYGDLKHSFIGFHKMFRKLSPPSFGIGDVIGCGMNLETRQIIFTLNGKRLNTSIWFASTTELYPTVSLSNQTVVIANFGPNFAYEISAEYDNF
;
A
#
# COMPACT_ATOMS: atom_id res chain seq x y z
N MET A 1 -19.02 -27.20 3.56
CA MET A 1 -17.82 -26.62 2.91
C MET A 1 -17.31 -25.57 3.88
N LEU A 2 -16.15 -25.81 4.51
CA LEU A 2 -15.52 -24.82 5.37
C LEU A 2 -15.03 -23.70 4.44
N SER A 3 -15.59 -22.50 4.57
CA SER A 3 -14.97 -21.31 3.99
C SER A 3 -13.56 -21.26 4.57
N GLN A 4 -12.53 -21.40 3.73
CA GLN A 4 -11.20 -21.02 4.15
C GLN A 4 -11.31 -19.57 4.59
N TYR A 5 -11.07 -19.31 5.88
CA TYR A 5 -11.00 -17.94 6.38
C TYR A 5 -9.77 -17.32 5.72
N THR A 6 -9.96 -16.67 4.58
CA THR A 6 -8.97 -15.80 3.98
C THR A 6 -8.52 -14.85 5.10
N LYS A 7 -7.22 -14.83 5.38
CA LYS A 7 -6.67 -13.92 6.38
C LYS A 7 -6.07 -12.74 5.64
N ILE A 8 -6.61 -11.56 5.88
CA ILE A 8 -6.06 -10.32 5.36
C ILE A 8 -5.34 -9.62 6.51
N ALA A 9 -4.03 -9.40 6.35
CA ALA A 9 -3.29 -8.49 7.20
C ALA A 9 -3.42 -7.08 6.63
N TYR A 10 -3.94 -6.12 7.40
CA TYR A 10 -4.31 -4.80 6.91
C TYR A 10 -4.13 -3.72 7.96
N PHE A 11 -3.78 -2.51 7.52
CA PHE A 11 -3.70 -1.32 8.35
C PHE A 11 -4.09 -0.09 7.54
N GLU A 12 -4.56 0.94 8.24
CA GLU A 12 -4.85 2.25 7.66
C GLU A 12 -3.96 3.33 8.26
N VAL A 13 -3.78 4.39 7.51
CA VAL A 13 -3.08 5.59 7.93
C VAL A 13 -3.90 6.81 7.57
N LEU A 14 -4.23 7.63 8.57
CA LEU A 14 -4.78 8.97 8.36
C LEU A 14 -3.64 9.97 8.20
N LEU A 15 -3.63 10.70 7.09
CA LEU A 15 -2.66 11.79 6.88
C LEU A 15 -3.16 13.07 7.55
N VAL A 16 -2.59 13.41 8.72
CA VAL A 16 -3.06 14.53 9.55
C VAL A 16 -2.41 15.85 9.15
N LYS A 17 -1.11 15.84 8.85
CA LYS A 17 -0.35 17.06 8.55
C LYS A 17 0.69 16.80 7.47
N LYS A 18 0.81 17.74 6.53
CA LYS A 18 1.80 17.71 5.45
C LYS A 18 2.30 19.13 5.14
N PRO A 19 3.43 19.58 5.71
CA PRO A 19 3.94 20.92 5.45
C PRO A 19 4.71 21.00 4.12
N GLY A 20 4.48 22.06 3.34
CA GLY A 20 5.25 22.37 2.13
C GLY A 20 5.36 21.21 1.12
N LEU A 21 6.55 21.05 0.53
CA LEU A 21 6.88 20.02 -0.46
C LEU A 21 7.33 18.69 0.19
N THR A 22 6.68 18.26 1.26
CA THR A 22 6.93 16.92 1.83
C THR A 22 6.39 15.78 0.96
N SER A 23 6.89 14.57 1.15
CA SER A 23 6.41 13.36 0.48
C SER A 23 5.93 12.37 1.54
N PHE A 24 5.07 11.44 1.12
CA PHE A 24 4.58 10.36 1.95
C PHE A 24 4.33 9.12 1.09
N SER A 25 4.69 7.96 1.63
CA SER A 25 4.40 6.65 1.05
C SER A 25 3.98 5.67 2.14
N ILE A 26 3.05 4.79 1.80
CA ILE A 26 2.58 3.69 2.65
C ILE A 26 2.78 2.37 1.90
N GLY A 27 3.07 1.30 2.62
CA GLY A 27 3.07 -0.02 2.03
C GLY A 27 3.63 -1.11 2.92
N LEU A 28 4.31 -2.06 2.29
CA LEU A 28 4.89 -3.23 2.93
C LEU A 28 6.38 -3.37 2.60
N SER A 29 7.21 -3.63 3.60
CA SER A 29 8.66 -3.85 3.43
C SER A 29 9.15 -5.10 4.12
N THR A 30 10.31 -5.59 3.71
CA THR A 30 11.02 -6.65 4.43
C THR A 30 11.65 -6.09 5.72
N ARG A 31 11.98 -6.98 6.66
CA ARG A 31 12.69 -6.62 7.91
C ARG A 31 14.06 -5.95 7.68
N GLN A 32 14.68 -6.21 6.54
CA GLN A 32 16.02 -5.72 6.19
C GLN A 32 16.03 -4.33 5.55
N MET A 33 14.85 -3.73 5.35
CA MET A 33 14.74 -2.42 4.71
C MET A 33 15.44 -1.33 5.55
N PRO A 34 16.39 -0.58 4.98
CA PRO A 34 17.06 0.51 5.69
C PRO A 34 16.09 1.63 6.05
N LEU A 35 16.17 2.14 7.28
CA LEU A 35 15.26 3.17 7.79
C LEU A 35 15.48 4.57 7.19
N ASP A 36 16.62 4.79 6.53
CA ASP A 36 16.99 6.02 5.84
C ASP A 36 16.60 6.03 4.34
N GLN A 37 15.90 4.98 3.88
CA GLN A 37 15.43 4.85 2.50
C GLN A 37 13.90 4.95 2.41
N TRP A 38 13.41 5.30 1.22
CA TRP A 38 11.97 5.32 0.93
C TRP A 38 11.45 3.92 0.59
N ILE A 39 10.27 3.60 1.12
CA ILE A 39 9.50 2.46 0.65
C ILE A 39 9.10 2.64 -0.83
N GLY A 40 9.12 1.54 -1.58
CA GLY A 40 9.02 1.51 -3.05
C GLY A 40 10.35 1.17 -3.76
N LEU A 41 11.42 0.92 -3.00
CA LEU A 41 12.71 0.43 -3.48
C LEU A 41 12.98 -1.00 -2.98
N ASN A 42 13.91 -1.72 -3.62
CA ASN A 42 14.56 -2.93 -3.06
C ASN A 42 13.61 -3.99 -2.45
N GLY A 43 12.67 -4.53 -3.23
CA GLY A 43 11.81 -5.63 -2.74
C GLY A 43 10.63 -5.19 -1.87
N THR A 44 10.30 -3.89 -1.87
CA THR A 44 9.16 -3.34 -1.11
C THR A 44 8.00 -2.95 -2.03
N TYR A 45 6.82 -2.81 -1.44
CA TYR A 45 5.57 -2.48 -2.12
C TYR A 45 5.08 -1.16 -1.54
N ALA A 46 4.75 -0.17 -2.36
CA ALA A 46 4.36 1.14 -1.88
C ALA A 46 3.28 1.81 -2.73
N TYR A 47 2.53 2.68 -2.08
CA TYR A 47 1.65 3.67 -2.67
C TYR A 47 2.07 5.05 -2.17
N ASN A 48 2.44 5.95 -3.08
CA ASN A 48 2.88 7.30 -2.73
C ASN A 48 1.78 8.34 -2.92
N ILE A 49 1.98 9.46 -2.23
CA ILE A 49 1.07 10.61 -2.21
C ILE A 49 0.74 11.17 -3.61
N TYR A 50 1.61 10.97 -4.59
CA TYR A 50 1.44 11.47 -5.95
C TYR A 50 0.61 10.55 -6.84
N GLY A 51 0.02 9.47 -6.30
CA GLY A 51 -0.74 8.54 -7.13
C GLY A 51 0.15 7.56 -7.88
N ASN A 52 1.26 7.12 -7.29
CA ASN A 52 2.10 6.08 -7.87
C ASN A 52 2.17 4.89 -6.95
N PHE A 53 2.09 3.72 -7.56
CA PHE A 53 2.41 2.48 -6.91
C PHE A 53 3.81 2.00 -7.31
N TYR A 54 4.50 1.36 -6.38
CA TYR A 54 5.84 0.81 -6.53
C TYR A 54 5.83 -0.65 -6.07
N PHE A 55 6.48 -1.52 -6.83
CA PHE A 55 6.56 -2.94 -6.55
C PHE A 55 7.77 -3.54 -7.27
N PRO A 56 8.26 -4.70 -6.82
CA PRO A 56 9.27 -5.46 -7.54
C PRO A 56 8.62 -6.13 -8.76
N TYR A 57 9.13 -5.90 -9.97
CA TYR A 57 8.68 -6.62 -11.17
C TYR A 57 9.87 -7.06 -12.02
N GLY A 58 10.15 -8.37 -12.02
CA GLY A 58 11.33 -8.93 -12.70
C GLY A 58 12.65 -8.33 -12.20
N ASP A 59 13.65 -8.23 -13.08
CA ASP A 59 14.93 -7.55 -12.80
C ASP A 59 14.83 -6.01 -12.79
N LEU A 60 13.66 -5.46 -13.12
CA LEU A 60 13.42 -4.03 -13.04
C LEU A 60 13.16 -3.66 -11.59
N LYS A 61 14.21 -3.14 -10.94
CA LYS A 61 14.18 -2.65 -9.55
C LYS A 61 13.13 -1.57 -9.29
N HIS A 62 12.49 -1.02 -10.32
CA HIS A 62 11.47 0.03 -10.21
C HIS A 62 10.45 -0.07 -11.35
N SER A 63 9.29 -0.69 -11.12
CA SER A 63 8.14 -0.51 -12.03
C SER A 63 7.36 0.74 -11.61
N PHE A 64 7.71 1.87 -12.24
CA PHE A 64 6.92 3.11 -12.17
C PHE A 64 5.72 3.00 -13.11
N ILE A 65 4.52 2.78 -12.57
CA ILE A 65 3.30 2.76 -13.39
C ILE A 65 2.89 4.16 -13.91
N GLY A 66 3.46 5.24 -13.35
CA GLY A 66 3.23 6.60 -13.84
C GLY A 66 3.78 6.90 -15.25
N PHE A 67 4.77 6.15 -15.75
CA PHE A 67 5.45 6.46 -17.03
C PHE A 67 5.37 5.36 -18.10
N HIS A 68 5.00 4.13 -17.74
CA HIS A 68 4.87 3.07 -18.74
C HIS A 68 3.54 3.23 -19.50
N LYS A 69 3.59 3.55 -20.80
CA LYS A 69 2.41 3.78 -21.67
C LYS A 69 1.31 2.71 -21.54
N MET A 70 1.70 1.45 -21.28
CA MET A 70 0.79 0.31 -21.11
C MET A 70 -0.06 0.37 -19.82
N PHE A 71 0.41 1.06 -18.78
CA PHE A 71 -0.23 1.11 -17.47
C PHE A 71 -0.82 2.48 -17.11
N ARG A 72 -0.92 3.40 -18.09
CA ARG A 72 -1.51 4.74 -17.90
C ARG A 72 -2.97 4.73 -17.42
N LYS A 73 -3.66 3.59 -17.54
CA LYS A 73 -5.03 3.34 -17.06
C LYS A 73 -5.07 2.84 -15.60
N LEU A 74 -3.91 2.60 -14.98
CA LEU A 74 -3.73 2.09 -13.62
C LEU A 74 -3.18 3.14 -12.65
N SER A 75 -3.01 4.40 -13.07
CA SER A 75 -2.55 5.47 -12.17
C SER A 75 -3.55 5.63 -11.01
N PRO A 76 -3.21 5.21 -9.78
CA PRO A 76 -4.09 5.45 -8.65
C PRO A 76 -4.22 6.95 -8.39
N PRO A 77 -5.30 7.39 -7.73
CA PRO A 77 -5.46 8.80 -7.36
C PRO A 77 -4.30 9.28 -6.49
N SER A 78 -3.94 10.56 -6.56
CA SER A 78 -3.15 11.19 -5.51
C SER A 78 -4.02 11.38 -4.26
N PHE A 79 -3.38 11.57 -3.11
CA PHE A 79 -4.09 11.81 -1.84
C PHE A 79 -3.39 12.91 -1.02
N GLY A 80 -4.03 13.36 0.06
CA GLY A 80 -3.59 14.51 0.84
C GLY A 80 -4.07 14.48 2.29
N ILE A 81 -3.99 15.66 2.93
CA ILE A 81 -4.39 15.83 4.33
C ILE A 81 -5.88 15.49 4.47
N GLY A 82 -6.22 14.69 5.49
CA GLY A 82 -7.58 14.23 5.77
C GLY A 82 -7.94 12.91 5.12
N ASP A 83 -7.16 12.43 4.16
CA ASP A 83 -7.39 11.13 3.53
C ASP A 83 -6.95 9.97 4.44
N VAL A 84 -7.70 8.88 4.36
CA VAL A 84 -7.39 7.59 4.98
C VAL A 84 -6.89 6.64 3.90
N ILE A 85 -5.65 6.18 4.05
CA ILE A 85 -4.98 5.31 3.08
C ILE A 85 -4.75 3.95 3.73
N GLY A 86 -5.27 2.90 3.10
CA GLY A 86 -5.11 1.54 3.59
C GLY A 86 -4.11 0.75 2.78
N CYS A 87 -3.42 -0.16 3.47
CA CYS A 87 -2.53 -1.13 2.87
C CYS A 87 -2.70 -2.48 3.55
N GLY A 88 -2.69 -3.55 2.76
CA GLY A 88 -2.68 -4.90 3.30
C GLY A 88 -2.24 -5.95 2.30
N MET A 89 -2.36 -7.19 2.72
CA MET A 89 -2.04 -8.37 1.93
C MET A 89 -2.98 -9.50 2.29
N ASN A 90 -3.53 -10.15 1.27
CA ASN A 90 -4.14 -11.47 1.43
C ASN A 90 -3.01 -12.46 1.73
N LEU A 91 -3.04 -13.08 2.91
CA LEU A 91 -1.95 -13.94 3.39
C LEU A 91 -1.86 -15.27 2.62
N GLU A 92 -2.94 -15.69 1.97
CA GLU A 92 -2.99 -16.90 1.18
C GLU A 92 -2.55 -16.65 -0.26
N THR A 93 -3.21 -15.72 -0.96
CA THR A 93 -2.90 -15.43 -2.37
C THR A 93 -1.68 -14.53 -2.54
N ARG A 94 -1.20 -13.91 -1.45
CA ARG A 94 -0.12 -12.90 -1.44
C ARG A 94 -0.48 -11.63 -2.21
N GLN A 95 -1.75 -11.43 -2.57
CA GLN A 95 -2.17 -10.22 -3.27
C GLN A 95 -2.04 -8.99 -2.37
N ILE A 96 -1.43 -7.93 -2.89
CA ILE A 96 -1.32 -6.63 -2.24
C ILE A 96 -2.62 -5.86 -2.41
N ILE A 97 -3.06 -5.22 -1.33
CA ILE A 97 -4.29 -4.45 -1.24
C ILE A 97 -3.93 -3.00 -0.92
N PHE A 98 -4.44 -2.06 -1.71
CA PHE A 98 -4.41 -0.63 -1.39
C PHE A 98 -5.82 -0.07 -1.45
N THR A 99 -6.12 0.86 -0.53
CA THR A 99 -7.40 1.57 -0.48
C THR A 99 -7.17 3.06 -0.25
N LEU A 100 -8.14 3.87 -0.68
CA LEU A 100 -8.20 5.28 -0.38
C LEU A 100 -9.63 5.63 0.02
N ASN A 101 -9.81 6.20 1.21
CA ASN A 101 -11.09 6.65 1.75
C ASN A 101 -12.19 5.58 1.64
N GLY A 102 -11.87 4.38 2.13
CA GLY A 102 -12.79 3.23 2.13
C GLY A 102 -13.05 2.61 0.75
N LYS A 103 -12.33 3.02 -0.30
CA LYS A 103 -12.46 2.45 -1.66
C LYS A 103 -11.24 1.65 -2.05
N ARG A 104 -11.46 0.44 -2.56
CA ARG A 104 -10.43 -0.45 -3.08
C ARG A 104 -9.82 0.10 -4.38
N LEU A 105 -8.50 0.24 -4.42
CA LEU A 105 -7.76 0.63 -5.62
C LEU A 105 -7.46 -0.60 -6.49
N ASN A 106 -7.27 -0.42 -7.80
CA ASN A 106 -6.99 -1.55 -8.69
C ASN A 106 -5.54 -2.04 -8.53
N THR A 107 -5.35 -3.14 -7.78
CA THR A 107 -4.06 -3.81 -7.58
C THR A 107 -4.13 -5.31 -7.91
N SER A 108 -5.01 -5.69 -8.85
CA SER A 108 -5.30 -7.11 -9.14
C SER A 108 -4.09 -7.93 -9.60
N ILE A 109 -3.11 -7.29 -10.23
CA ILE A 109 -1.88 -7.92 -10.76
C ILE A 109 -0.69 -7.94 -9.77
N TRP A 110 -0.91 -7.61 -8.49
CA TRP A 110 0.15 -7.27 -7.56
C TRP A 110 0.29 -8.33 -6.49
N PHE A 111 1.31 -9.17 -6.61
CA PHE A 111 1.55 -10.28 -5.68
C PHE A 111 2.89 -10.12 -4.99
N ALA A 112 2.88 -10.30 -3.68
CA ALA A 112 4.09 -10.28 -2.88
C ALA A 112 4.95 -11.52 -3.13
N SER A 113 6.28 -11.38 -2.99
CA SER A 113 7.16 -12.54 -2.84
C SER A 113 6.76 -13.37 -1.61
N THR A 114 7.37 -14.53 -1.40
CA THR A 114 7.15 -15.36 -0.21
C THR A 114 7.80 -14.80 1.07
N THR A 115 8.57 -13.70 0.96
CA THR A 115 9.25 -13.07 2.09
C THR A 115 8.24 -12.50 3.09
N GLU A 116 8.57 -12.56 4.38
CA GLU A 116 7.79 -11.89 5.40
C GLU A 116 7.85 -10.36 5.21
N LEU A 117 6.69 -9.72 5.31
CA LEU A 117 6.51 -8.29 5.08
C LEU A 117 5.84 -7.63 6.28
N TYR A 118 6.20 -6.37 6.51
CA TYR A 118 5.79 -5.58 7.66
C TYR A 118 5.11 -4.28 7.19
N PRO A 119 4.07 -3.80 7.90
CA PRO A 119 3.48 -2.48 7.69
C PRO A 119 4.54 -1.37 7.80
N THR A 120 4.66 -0.55 6.76
CA THR A 120 5.71 0.47 6.70
C THR A 120 5.18 1.75 6.07
N VAL A 121 5.60 2.89 6.64
CA VAL A 121 5.41 4.21 6.04
C VAL A 121 6.75 4.92 5.90
N SER A 122 6.89 5.71 4.85
CA SER A 122 7.98 6.67 4.70
C SER A 122 7.38 8.07 4.65
N LEU A 123 7.94 8.98 5.43
CA LEU A 123 7.43 10.33 5.60
C LEU A 123 8.61 11.30 5.71
N SER A 124 8.48 12.48 5.10
CA SER A 124 9.49 13.53 5.28
C SER A 124 9.12 14.50 6.40
N ASN A 125 10.11 15.28 6.83
CA ASN A 125 10.08 16.05 8.07
C ASN A 125 8.76 16.78 8.32
N GLN A 126 8.27 16.66 9.57
CA GLN A 126 7.07 17.32 10.10
C GLN A 126 5.73 16.83 9.51
N THR A 127 5.74 15.78 8.68
CA THR A 127 4.52 15.05 8.31
C THR A 127 4.01 14.29 9.53
N VAL A 128 2.69 14.35 9.79
CA VAL A 128 2.06 13.66 10.93
C VAL A 128 1.01 12.72 10.39
N VAL A 129 1.02 11.49 10.90
CA VAL A 129 0.07 10.45 10.55
C VAL A 129 -0.44 9.75 11.79
N ILE A 130 -1.64 9.18 11.70
CA ILE A 130 -2.18 8.28 12.71
C ILE A 130 -2.33 6.90 12.07
N ALA A 131 -1.62 5.91 12.61
CA ALA A 131 -1.76 4.53 12.17
C ALA A 131 -2.91 3.85 12.91
N ASN A 132 -3.68 3.05 12.18
CA ASN A 132 -4.78 2.26 12.66
C ASN A 132 -4.54 0.79 12.29
N PHE A 133 -4.28 -0.04 13.30
CA PHE A 133 -4.12 -1.49 13.13
C PHE A 133 -5.39 -2.27 13.48
N GLY A 134 -6.52 -1.57 13.52
CA GLY A 134 -7.85 -2.13 13.74
C GLY A 134 -8.39 -1.95 15.16
N PRO A 135 -9.60 -2.47 15.42
CA PRO A 135 -10.41 -3.25 14.46
C PRO A 135 -11.27 -2.40 13.51
N ASN A 136 -11.42 -1.10 13.77
CA ASN A 136 -12.35 -0.24 13.04
C ASN A 136 -11.65 0.43 11.86
N PHE A 137 -11.95 0.01 10.63
CA PHE A 137 -11.36 0.57 9.41
C PHE A 137 -12.38 1.38 8.61
N ALA A 138 -11.91 2.34 7.81
CA ALA A 138 -12.74 3.02 6.83
C ALA A 138 -13.10 2.09 5.65
N TYR A 139 -12.21 1.17 5.28
CA TYR A 139 -12.50 0.11 4.32
C TYR A 139 -13.16 -1.11 4.98
N GLU A 140 -14.23 -1.61 4.35
CA GLU A 140 -14.88 -2.85 4.74
C GLU A 140 -14.08 -4.07 4.24
N ILE A 141 -13.13 -4.55 5.05
CA ILE A 141 -12.26 -5.70 4.69
C ILE A 141 -13.08 -6.97 4.43
N SER A 142 -14.23 -7.14 5.08
CA SER A 142 -15.11 -8.30 4.85
C SER A 142 -15.53 -8.42 3.38
N ALA A 143 -15.63 -7.30 2.65
CA ALA A 143 -15.95 -7.30 1.23
C ALA A 143 -14.90 -8.02 0.36
N GLU A 144 -13.67 -8.23 0.84
CA GLU A 144 -12.64 -8.99 0.13
C GLU A 144 -12.84 -10.52 0.21
N TYR A 145 -13.66 -11.01 1.15
CA TYR A 145 -13.92 -12.44 1.32
C TYR A 145 -14.93 -12.99 0.30
N ASP A 146 -15.76 -12.13 -0.28
CA ASP A 146 -16.81 -12.53 -1.22
C ASP A 146 -16.38 -12.49 -2.70
N ASN A 147 -15.14 -12.05 -2.98
CA ASN A 147 -14.63 -11.83 -4.34
C ASN A 147 -13.71 -12.96 -4.87
N PHE A 148 -13.64 -14.10 -4.16
CA PHE A 148 -12.87 -15.30 -4.54
C PHE A 148 -13.77 -16.53 -4.55
#